data_AF-A0A329YA39-F1
#
_entry.id   AF-A0A329YA39-F1
#
_cell.length_a   1.000
_cell.length_b   1.000
_cell.length_c   1.000
_cell.angle_alpha   90.00
_cell.angle_beta   90.00
_cell.angle_gamma   90.00
#
_symmetry.space_group_name_H-M   'P 1'
#
loop_
_entity.id
_entity.type
_entity.pdbx_description
1 polymer ?
#
loop_
_entity_poly.entity_id
_entity_poly.type
_entity_poly.pdbx_seq_one_letter_code
_entity_poly.pdbx_strand_id
1 'polypeptide(L)'
;MRRFILLLALLGVADAAYGKDVYLYDLLKDPVHAQSWKTMLSSAKQAPAWVRDENRFIAEPVKTISAGSTDYSLSIIAEQHATNDGQAAILFTMDGTQAWAEIQEEGSQKRYLGNPSAAQKNALDKALAE
;
A
#
# COMPACT_ATOMS: atom_id res chain seq x y z
N MET A 1 -63.40 18.35 -16.27
CA MET A 1 -62.84 17.13 -16.89
C MET A 1 -61.53 16.80 -16.18
N ARG A 2 -61.42 15.59 -15.62
CA ARG A 2 -60.20 14.97 -15.09
C ARG A 2 -59.06 15.05 -16.10
N ARG A 3 -57.85 15.45 -15.69
CA ARG A 3 -56.58 14.81 -16.12
C ARG A 3 -55.56 14.90 -14.97
N PHE A 4 -55.36 13.77 -14.32
CA PHE A 4 -54.19 13.47 -13.50
C PHE A 4 -52.95 13.45 -14.42
N ILE A 5 -51.83 14.04 -13.99
CA ILE A 5 -50.52 13.74 -14.56
C ILE A 5 -49.64 13.21 -13.43
N LEU A 6 -49.19 11.98 -13.65
CA LEU A 6 -48.37 11.16 -12.77
C LEU A 6 -46.92 11.64 -12.72
N LEU A 7 -46.36 11.44 -11.54
CA LEU A 7 -44.94 11.46 -11.15
C LEU A 7 -43.99 10.81 -12.17
N LEU A 8 -42.78 11.36 -12.26
CA LEU A 8 -41.57 10.59 -12.52
C LEU A 8 -40.49 11.02 -11.53
N ALA A 9 -40.44 10.37 -10.38
CA ALA A 9 -39.31 10.47 -9.46
C ALA A 9 -38.17 9.62 -10.03
N LEU A 10 -37.16 10.29 -10.57
CA LEU A 10 -35.87 9.67 -10.92
C LEU A 10 -35.16 9.27 -9.62
N LEU A 11 -35.41 8.05 -9.17
CA LEU A 11 -34.54 7.37 -8.21
C LEU A 11 -33.23 7.05 -8.94
N GLY A 12 -32.26 7.94 -8.79
CA GLY A 12 -30.87 7.65 -9.15
C GLY A 12 -30.37 6.55 -8.24
N VAL A 13 -30.30 5.32 -8.78
CA VAL A 13 -29.56 4.24 -8.17
C VAL A 13 -28.09 4.64 -8.31
N ALA A 14 -27.49 5.15 -7.24
CA ALA A 14 -26.04 5.26 -7.18
C ALA A 14 -25.52 3.82 -7.11
N ASP A 15 -25.09 3.29 -8.24
CA ASP A 15 -24.24 2.10 -8.29
C ASP A 15 -22.99 2.43 -7.46
N ALA A 16 -22.96 1.94 -6.22
CA ALA A 16 -21.74 1.80 -5.48
C ALA A 16 -20.90 0.78 -6.24
N ALA A 17 -20.07 1.27 -7.16
CA ALA A 17 -19.08 0.45 -7.84
C ALA A 17 -18.15 -0.12 -6.76
N TYR A 18 -18.35 -1.39 -6.41
CA TYR A 18 -17.39 -2.17 -5.65
C TYR A 18 -16.14 -2.32 -6.53
N GLY A 19 -15.24 -1.35 -6.46
CA GLY A 19 -13.92 -1.45 -7.06
C GLY A 19 -13.19 -2.66 -6.46
N LYS A 20 -12.54 -3.46 -7.30
CA LYS A 20 -11.70 -4.56 -6.83
C LYS A 20 -10.59 -4.00 -5.93
N ASP A 21 -10.40 -4.58 -4.76
CA ASP A 21 -9.23 -4.28 -3.93
C ASP A 21 -7.94 -4.47 -4.74
N VAL A 22 -7.04 -3.48 -4.63
CA VAL A 22 -5.72 -3.47 -5.25
C VAL A 22 -4.72 -3.91 -4.19
N TYR A 23 -3.83 -4.84 -4.53
CA TYR A 23 -2.79 -5.34 -3.62
C TYR A 23 -1.39 -4.95 -4.13
N LEU A 24 -0.35 -5.16 -3.31
CA LEU A 24 1.04 -4.94 -3.75
C LEU A 24 1.34 -5.68 -5.06
N TYR A 25 0.90 -6.94 -5.19
CA TYR A 25 1.09 -7.73 -6.40
C TYR A 25 0.41 -7.12 -7.65
N ASP A 26 -0.67 -6.36 -7.45
CA ASP A 26 -1.32 -5.64 -8.55
C ASP A 26 -0.53 -4.40 -8.95
N LEU A 27 0.04 -3.66 -7.98
CA LEU A 27 0.94 -2.54 -8.25
C LEU A 27 2.19 -2.99 -9.00
N LEU A 28 2.82 -4.09 -8.59
CA LEU A 28 4.07 -4.59 -9.19
C LEU A 28 3.90 -5.15 -10.62
N LYS A 29 2.67 -5.31 -11.12
CA LYS A 29 2.43 -5.59 -12.56
C LYS A 29 2.74 -4.37 -13.43
N ASP A 30 2.65 -3.16 -12.88
CA ASP A 30 3.10 -1.95 -13.55
C ASP A 30 4.64 -1.85 -13.50
N PRO A 31 5.32 -1.71 -14.65
CA PRO A 31 6.79 -1.69 -14.68
C PRO A 31 7.42 -0.53 -13.91
N VAL A 32 6.72 0.60 -13.75
CA VAL A 32 7.25 1.75 -12.99
C VAL A 32 7.33 1.41 -11.50
N HIS A 33 6.24 0.88 -10.94
CA HIS A 33 6.21 0.36 -9.56
C HIS A 33 7.22 -0.77 -9.34
N ALA A 34 7.30 -1.74 -10.25
CA ALA A 34 8.25 -2.85 -10.15
C ALA A 34 9.70 -2.36 -10.10
N GLN A 35 10.03 -1.34 -10.89
CA GLN A 35 11.38 -0.78 -10.94
C GLN A 35 11.73 0.01 -9.67
N SER A 36 10.80 0.82 -9.14
CA SER A 36 11.04 1.58 -7.91
C SER A 36 11.14 0.64 -6.69
N TRP A 37 10.31 -0.40 -6.63
CA TRP A 37 10.40 -1.49 -5.65
C TRP A 37 11.77 -2.15 -5.66
N LYS A 38 12.23 -2.61 -6.82
CA LYS A 38 13.56 -3.23 -6.99
C LYS A 38 14.69 -2.29 -6.57
N THR A 39 14.59 -1.02 -6.95
CA THR A 39 15.58 0.01 -6.60
C THR A 39 15.66 0.20 -5.09
N MET A 40 14.51 0.32 -4.43
CA MET A 40 14.42 0.43 -2.97
C MET A 40 15.04 -0.79 -2.28
N LEU A 41 14.73 -2.02 -2.71
CA LEU A 41 15.32 -3.25 -2.15
C LEU A 41 16.84 -3.30 -2.32
N SER A 42 17.36 -2.80 -3.44
CA SER A 42 18.80 -2.77 -3.71
C SER A 42 19.57 -1.73 -2.88
N SER A 43 18.88 -0.69 -2.39
CA SER A 43 19.49 0.36 -1.57
C SER A 43 19.86 -0.11 -0.16
N ALA A 44 19.30 -1.24 0.27
CA ALA A 44 19.53 -1.81 1.59
C ALA A 44 20.60 -2.91 1.52
N LYS A 45 21.56 -2.91 2.46
CA LYS A 45 22.36 -4.11 2.72
C LYS A 45 21.40 -5.20 3.24
N GLN A 46 20.98 -6.08 2.33
CA GLN A 46 20.21 -7.30 2.58
C GLN A 46 18.82 -7.04 3.19
N ALA A 47 17.87 -6.59 2.38
CA ALA A 47 16.45 -6.77 2.70
C ALA A 47 16.18 -8.28 2.96
N PRO A 48 15.37 -8.65 3.97
CA PRO A 48 15.03 -10.04 4.24
C PRO A 48 14.49 -10.73 3.00
N ALA A 49 14.76 -12.03 2.87
CA ALA A 49 14.29 -12.81 1.74
C ALA A 49 12.75 -12.79 1.65
N TRP A 50 12.05 -12.83 2.80
CA TRP A 50 10.60 -12.78 2.82
C TRP A 50 10.02 -11.47 2.28
N VAL A 51 10.75 -10.35 2.35
CA VAL A 51 10.35 -9.08 1.73
C VAL A 51 10.62 -9.09 0.22
N ARG A 52 11.70 -9.75 -0.21
CA ARG A 52 12.13 -9.74 -1.63
C ARG A 52 11.33 -10.68 -2.52
N ASP A 53 10.89 -11.80 -1.97
CA ASP A 53 10.29 -12.89 -2.73
C ASP A 53 8.75 -12.85 -2.60
N GLU A 54 8.04 -12.60 -3.70
CA GLU A 54 6.58 -12.40 -3.71
C GLU A 54 5.77 -13.61 -3.20
N ASN A 55 6.37 -14.80 -3.17
CA ASN A 55 5.76 -16.02 -2.64
C ASN A 55 6.00 -16.25 -1.14
N ARG A 56 6.60 -15.28 -0.44
CA ARG A 56 6.97 -15.41 0.99
C ARG A 56 6.30 -14.39 1.89
N PHE A 57 5.46 -13.53 1.33
CA PHE A 57 4.65 -12.60 2.11
C PHE A 57 3.19 -12.66 1.66
N ILE A 58 2.30 -12.22 2.54
CA ILE A 58 0.93 -11.86 2.20
C ILE A 58 0.80 -10.34 2.24
N ALA A 59 -0.04 -9.77 1.37
CA ALA A 59 -0.25 -8.32 1.30
C ALA A 59 -1.67 -7.94 1.71
N GLU A 60 -1.79 -6.84 2.44
CA GLU A 60 -3.07 -6.15 2.65
C GLU A 60 -3.47 -5.33 1.40
N PRO A 61 -4.77 -4.98 1.27
CA PRO A 61 -5.22 -4.00 0.28
C PRO A 61 -4.46 -2.68 0.41
N VAL A 62 -4.08 -2.12 -0.74
CA VAL A 62 -3.42 -0.83 -0.86
C VAL A 62 -4.37 0.27 -0.39
N LYS A 63 -3.87 1.16 0.46
CA LYS A 63 -4.57 2.35 0.95
C LYS A 63 -3.91 3.59 0.36
N THR A 64 -4.69 4.62 0.05
CA THR A 64 -4.12 5.96 -0.18
C THR A 64 -3.98 6.66 1.17
N ILE A 65 -2.80 7.17 1.47
CA ILE A 65 -2.55 7.96 2.68
C ILE A 65 -1.91 9.30 2.31
N SER A 66 -2.05 10.28 3.21
CA SER A 66 -1.33 11.55 3.09
C SER A 66 -0.22 11.63 4.14
N ALA A 67 1.00 11.97 3.71
CA ALA A 67 2.11 12.30 4.60
C ALA A 67 2.58 13.73 4.28
N GLY A 68 2.13 14.69 5.09
CA GLY A 68 2.25 16.11 4.77
C GLY A 68 1.23 16.52 3.71
N SER A 69 1.67 17.21 2.66
CA SER A 69 0.84 17.63 1.52
C SER A 69 0.95 16.70 0.31
N THR A 70 1.43 15.48 0.51
CA THR A 70 1.67 14.51 -0.57
C THR A 70 0.94 13.22 -0.25
N ASP A 71 0.23 12.73 -1.25
CA ASP A 71 -0.45 11.45 -1.19
C ASP A 71 0.46 10.32 -1.68
N TYR A 72 0.28 9.15 -1.08
CA TYR A 72 1.05 7.95 -1.33
C TYR A 72 0.14 6.74 -1.39
N SER A 73 0.57 5.73 -2.15
CA SER A 73 0.01 4.38 -2.05
C SER A 73 0.75 3.62 -0.95
N LEU A 74 0.04 3.19 0.08
CA LEU A 74 0.54 2.39 1.20
C LEU A 74 0.11 0.93 1.02
N SER A 75 1.05 0.00 1.09
CA SER A 75 0.77 -1.42 1.24
C SER A 75 1.46 -1.95 2.50
N ILE A 76 0.84 -2.92 3.16
CA ILE A 76 1.43 -3.65 4.27
C ILE A 76 1.59 -5.10 3.83
N ILE A 77 2.76 -5.67 4.11
CA ILE A 77 3.03 -7.09 3.90
C ILE A 77 3.47 -7.73 5.20
N ALA A 78 3.13 -9.01 5.37
CA ALA A 78 3.55 -9.82 6.51
C ALA A 78 4.21 -11.10 6.02
N GLU A 79 5.22 -11.59 6.73
CA GLU A 79 5.87 -12.86 6.43
C GLU A 79 4.85 -13.99 6.47
N GLN A 80 4.81 -14.77 5.39
CA GLN A 80 3.86 -15.86 5.28
C GLN A 80 4.15 -16.91 6.37
N HIS A 81 3.09 -17.35 7.07
CA HIS A 81 3.17 -18.29 8.21
C HIS A 81 3.85 -17.75 9.48
N ALA A 82 4.29 -16.49 9.49
CA ALA A 82 4.97 -15.85 10.60
C ALA A 82 4.56 -14.37 10.71
N THR A 83 3.25 -14.10 10.60
CA THR A 83 2.72 -12.73 10.41
C THR A 83 2.95 -11.79 11.60
N ASN A 84 3.24 -12.35 12.78
CA ASN A 84 3.61 -11.59 13.97
C ASN A 84 5.13 -11.38 14.10
N ASP A 85 5.91 -12.13 13.32
CA ASP A 85 7.36 -12.21 13.46
C ASP A 85 8.05 -11.32 12.42
N GLY A 86 7.36 -11.00 11.31
CA GLY A 86 7.86 -10.14 10.24
C GLY A 86 6.76 -9.35 9.55
N GLN A 87 6.88 -8.02 9.57
CA GLN A 87 5.96 -7.09 8.89
C GLN A 87 6.72 -5.96 8.22
N ALA A 88 6.17 -5.45 7.12
CA ALA A 88 6.71 -4.30 6.44
C ALA A 88 5.61 -3.41 5.87
N ALA A 89 5.78 -2.10 6.04
CA ALA A 89 4.98 -1.09 5.36
C ALA A 89 5.77 -0.57 4.16
N ILE A 90 5.10 -0.41 3.02
CA ILE A 90 5.67 0.08 1.77
C ILE A 90 4.88 1.30 1.32
N LEU A 91 5.57 2.41 1.09
CA LEU A 91 5.04 3.61 0.45
C LEU A 91 5.54 3.71 -0.98
N PHE A 92 4.62 3.97 -1.90
CA PHE A 92 4.92 4.44 -3.25
C PHE A 92 4.40 5.86 -3.43
N THR A 93 5.10 6.67 -4.23
CA THR A 93 4.48 7.85 -4.83
C THR A 93 3.25 7.44 -5.65
N MET A 94 2.26 8.33 -5.82
CA MET A 94 1.05 7.98 -6.59
C MET A 94 1.31 7.59 -8.05
N ASP A 95 2.46 8.01 -8.60
CA ASP A 95 2.92 7.63 -9.94
C ASP A 95 3.84 6.39 -9.95
N GLY A 96 4.09 5.78 -8.79
CA GLY A 96 4.92 4.59 -8.64
C GLY A 96 6.41 4.79 -8.82
N THR A 97 6.88 6.02 -9.12
CA THR A 97 8.27 6.28 -9.51
C THR A 97 9.27 6.13 -8.36
N GLN A 98 8.81 6.23 -7.11
CA GLN A 98 9.66 6.07 -5.94
C GLN A 98 8.97 5.23 -4.86
N ALA A 99 9.77 4.45 -4.14
CA ALA A 99 9.31 3.58 -3.06
C ALA A 99 10.19 3.73 -1.82
N TRP A 100 9.56 3.60 -0.65
CA TRP A 100 10.18 3.53 0.66
C TRP A 100 9.53 2.43 1.47
N ALA A 101 10.27 1.87 2.42
CA ALA A 101 9.70 0.86 3.29
C ALA A 101 10.24 0.97 4.71
N GLU A 102 9.44 0.49 5.64
CA GLU A 102 9.86 0.09 6.97
C GLU A 102 9.71 -1.42 7.10
N ILE A 103 10.69 -2.07 7.71
CA ILE A 103 10.68 -3.49 8.02
C ILE A 103 10.85 -3.65 9.52
N GLN A 104 9.94 -4.41 10.13
CA GLN A 104 10.00 -4.85 11.51
C GLN A 104 10.07 -6.39 11.55
N GLU A 105 11.03 -6.91 12.28
CA GLU A 105 11.17 -8.35 12.56
C GLU A 105 11.32 -8.52 14.06
N GLU A 106 10.73 -9.56 14.63
CA GLU A 106 10.82 -9.85 16.06
C GLU A 106 12.28 -9.92 16.52
N GLY A 107 12.58 -9.26 17.65
CA GLY A 107 13.94 -9.22 18.21
C GLY A 107 14.95 -8.40 17.41
N SER A 108 14.55 -7.77 16.29
CA SER A 108 15.42 -6.95 15.45
C SER A 108 15.09 -5.46 15.57
N GLN A 109 16.08 -4.61 15.29
CA GLN A 109 15.80 -3.18 15.13
C GLN A 109 15.03 -2.94 13.83
N LYS A 110 14.02 -2.05 13.89
CA LYS A 110 13.32 -1.60 12.69
C LYS A 110 14.29 -0.98 11.68
N ARG A 111 14.05 -1.21 10.39
CA ARG A 111 14.90 -0.74 9.29
C ARG A 111 14.09 0.01 8.26
N TYR A 112 14.67 1.09 7.75
CA TYR A 112 14.09 1.84 6.64
C TYR A 112 14.85 1.62 5.35
N LEU A 113 14.12 1.49 4.24
CA LEU A 113 14.67 1.38 2.89
C LEU A 113 14.32 2.61 2.05
N GLY A 114 15.18 2.98 1.10
CA GLY A 114 14.94 4.11 0.20
C GLY A 114 15.23 5.50 0.78
N ASN A 115 15.81 5.58 2.00
CA ASN A 115 16.10 6.83 2.72
C ASN A 115 14.88 7.77 2.87
N PRO A 116 13.80 7.33 3.56
CA PRO A 116 12.59 8.13 3.71
C PRO A 116 12.83 9.40 4.54
N SER A 117 12.08 10.45 4.20
CA SER A 117 11.99 11.69 4.97
C SER A 117 11.32 11.46 6.34
N ALA A 118 11.37 12.46 7.23
CA ALA A 118 10.72 12.37 8.53
C ALA A 118 9.20 12.14 8.45
N ALA A 119 8.52 12.77 7.48
CA ALA A 119 7.09 12.58 7.28
C ALA A 119 6.76 11.16 6.79
N GLN A 120 7.57 10.63 5.87
CA GLN A 120 7.41 9.26 5.37
C GLN A 120 7.70 8.22 6.46
N LYS A 121 8.73 8.43 7.29
CA LYS A 121 9.00 7.56 8.44
C LYS A 121 7.83 7.52 9.41
N ASN A 122 7.24 8.68 9.73
CA ASN A 122 6.07 8.73 10.62
C ASN A 122 4.87 7.96 10.01
N ALA A 123 4.63 8.13 8.71
CA ALA A 123 3.57 7.41 8.02
C ALA A 123 3.78 5.89 8.01
N LEU A 124 5.02 5.43 7.77
CA LEU A 124 5.41 4.03 7.84
C LEU A 124 5.27 3.47 9.26
N ASP A 125 5.77 4.20 10.26
CA ASP A 125 5.71 3.81 11.68
C ASP A 125 4.27 3.62 12.13
N LYS A 126 3.40 4.56 11.74
CA LYS A 126 1.97 4.51 12.07
C LYS A 126 1.29 3.31 11.41
N ALA A 127 1.63 3.00 10.16
CA ALA A 127 1.02 1.90 9.42
C ALA A 127 1.23 0.54 10.09
N LEU A 128 2.35 0.33 10.79
CA LEU A 128 2.66 -0.92 11.50
C LEU A 128 2.27 -0.90 12.99
N ALA A 129 1.70 0.21 13.49
CA ALA A 129 1.28 0.36 14.87
C ALA A 129 -0.24 0.24 15.08
N GLU A 130 -1.01 0.12 13.99
CA GLU A 130 -2.46 -0.07 13.97
C GLU A 130 -2.83 -1.56 14.15
#